data_AF-A0A2I0QLT3-F1
#
_entry.id   AF-A0A2I0QLT3-F1
#
_cell.length_a   1.000
_cell.length_b   1.000
_cell.length_c   1.000
_cell.angle_alpha   90.00
_cell.angle_beta   90.00
_cell.angle_gamma   90.00
#
_symmetry.space_group_name_H-M   'P 1'
#
loop_
_entity.id
_entity.type
_entity.pdbx_description
1 polymer ?
#
loop_
_entity_poly.entity_id
_entity_poly.type
_entity_poly.pdbx_seq_one_letter_code
_entity_poly.pdbx_strand_id
1 'polypeptide(L)'
;MEFFNREREKEEILSILRQEPREINFIYGPINSGKTTLIQKLIDNLPKDYVVIYINLRERTMSSYKDFLEAIFDVRYEGILTKIKNLVIRQKETVD
;
A
#
# COMPACT_ATOMS: atom_id res chain seq x y z
N MET A 1 4.62 -24.49 -1.37
CA MET A 1 3.36 -24.92 -0.75
C MET A 1 2.23 -24.38 -1.61
N GLU A 2 1.36 -25.24 -2.11
CA GLU A 2 0.29 -24.82 -3.02
C GLU A 2 -0.78 -24.01 -2.27
N PHE A 3 -1.27 -22.95 -2.92
CA PHE A 3 -2.26 -22.02 -2.37
C PHE A 3 -3.67 -22.58 -2.61
N PHE A 4 -4.08 -23.55 -1.81
CA PHE A 4 -5.37 -24.21 -1.96
C PHE A 4 -6.52 -23.52 -1.20
N ASN A 5 -7.71 -23.53 -1.80
CA ASN A 5 -9.00 -23.22 -1.16
C ASN A 5 -9.16 -21.78 -0.63
N ARG A 6 -8.83 -20.79 -1.46
CA ARG A 6 -8.88 -19.36 -1.11
C ARG A 6 -9.51 -18.49 -2.21
N GLU A 7 -10.10 -19.12 -3.23
CA GLU A 7 -10.68 -18.41 -4.39
C GLU A 7 -11.85 -17.51 -3.98
N ARG A 8 -12.65 -17.92 -3.00
CA ARG A 8 -13.72 -17.10 -2.46
C ARG A 8 -13.19 -15.80 -1.84
N GLU A 9 -12.18 -15.88 -0.97
CA GLU A 9 -11.59 -14.69 -0.35
C GLU A 9 -10.92 -13.77 -1.39
N LYS A 10 -10.29 -14.34 -2.43
CA LYS A 10 -9.77 -13.55 -3.54
C LYS A 10 -10.87 -12.78 -4.26
N GLU A 11 -11.97 -13.43 -4.62
CA GLU A 11 -13.06 -12.78 -5.34
C GLU A 11 -13.74 -11.71 -4.48
N GLU A 12 -13.89 -11.95 -3.17
CA GLU A 12 -14.38 -10.95 -2.22
C GLU A 12 -13.48 -9.69 -2.23
N ILE A 13 -12.15 -9.85 -2.11
CA ILE A 13 -11.22 -8.71 -2.17
C ILE A 13 -11.26 -8.02 -3.54
N LEU A 14 -11.29 -8.77 -4.64
CA LEU A 14 -11.38 -8.20 -5.98
C LEU A 14 -12.69 -7.42 -6.18
N SER A 15 -13.80 -7.91 -5.63
CA SER A 15 -15.09 -7.21 -5.67
C SER A 15 -15.03 -5.86 -4.97
N ILE A 16 -14.24 -5.75 -3.89
CA ILE A 16 -13.99 -4.49 -3.18
C ILE A 16 -13.13 -3.55 -4.05
N LEU A 17 -12.06 -4.07 -4.67
CA LEU A 17 -11.16 -3.27 -5.51
C LEU A 17 -11.83 -2.72 -6.78
N ARG A 18 -12.89 -3.39 -7.28
CA ARG A 18 -13.69 -2.94 -8.44
C ARG A 18 -14.67 -1.83 -8.08
N GLN A 19 -14.92 -1.57 -6.79
CA GLN A 19 -15.81 -0.51 -6.34
C GLN A 19 -15.08 0.82 -6.22
N GLU A 20 -15.84 1.91 -6.19
CA GLU A 20 -15.28 3.24 -5.95
C GLU A 20 -14.65 3.30 -4.54
N PRO A 21 -13.39 3.76 -4.42
CA PRO A 21 -12.65 3.72 -3.16
C PRO A 21 -13.22 4.74 -2.17
N ARG A 22 -14.14 4.27 -1.32
CA ARG A 22 -14.82 5.07 -0.29
C ARG A 22 -14.54 4.59 1.13
N GLU A 23 -13.90 3.43 1.28
CA GLU A 23 -13.78 2.72 2.55
C GLU A 23 -12.36 2.20 2.79
N ILE A 24 -11.98 2.12 4.07
CA ILE A 24 -10.78 1.44 4.52
C ILE A 24 -11.15 0.01 4.91
N ASN A 25 -10.57 -0.96 4.21
CA ASN A 25 -10.88 -2.37 4.38
C ASN A 25 -9.84 -3.07 5.26
N PHE A 26 -10.32 -3.81 6.27
CA PHE A 26 -9.46 -4.56 7.20
C PHE A 26 -9.60 -6.07 6.95
N ILE A 27 -8.48 -6.74 6.72
CA ILE A 27 -8.42 -8.21 6.60
C ILE A 27 -7.86 -8.77 7.90
N TYR A 28 -8.68 -9.52 8.63
CA TYR A 28 -8.35 -10.05 9.95
C TYR A 28 -8.42 -11.57 9.99
N GLY A 29 -7.83 -12.17 11.03
CA GLY A 29 -7.83 -13.61 11.27
C GLY A 29 -6.64 -14.07 12.12
N PRO A 30 -6.58 -15.35 12.52
CA PRO A 30 -5.53 -15.88 13.39
C PRO A 30 -4.10 -15.65 12.87
N ILE A 31 -3.12 -15.55 13.77
CA ILE A 31 -1.71 -15.48 13.37
C ILE A 31 -1.37 -16.72 12.54
N ASN A 32 -0.57 -16.54 11.47
CA ASN A 32 -0.19 -17.60 10.51
C ASN A 32 -1.35 -18.23 9.72
N SER A 33 -2.54 -17.61 9.68
CA SER A 33 -3.66 -18.07 8.85
C SER A 33 -3.48 -17.87 7.34
N GLY A 34 -2.31 -17.40 6.88
CA GLY A 34 -2.00 -17.18 5.47
C GLY A 34 -2.44 -15.83 4.89
N LYS A 35 -2.87 -14.86 5.72
CA LYS A 35 -3.31 -13.52 5.24
C LYS A 35 -2.26 -12.83 4.36
N THR A 36 -1.02 -12.77 4.81
CA THR A 36 0.08 -12.16 4.04
C THR A 36 0.27 -12.84 2.69
N THR A 37 0.23 -14.17 2.67
CA THR A 37 0.34 -14.97 1.44
C THR A 37 -0.84 -14.74 0.49
N LEU A 38 -2.07 -14.63 1.01
CA LEU A 38 -3.26 -14.30 0.22
C LEU A 38 -3.10 -12.94 -0.47
N ILE A 39 -2.67 -11.91 0.27
CA ILE A 39 -2.50 -10.56 -0.28
C ILE A 39 -1.37 -10.52 -1.31
N GLN A 40 -0.22 -11.12 -1.01
CA GLN A 40 0.89 -11.19 -1.97
C GLN A 40 0.45 -11.90 -3.26
N LYS A 41 -0.24 -13.04 -3.15
CA LYS A 41 -0.70 -13.77 -4.32
C LYS A 41 -1.76 -13.01 -5.10
N LEU A 42 -2.62 -12.23 -4.43
CA LEU A 42 -3.60 -11.37 -5.10
C LEU A 42 -2.88 -10.26 -5.88
N ILE A 43 -1.90 -9.59 -5.26
CA ILE A 43 -1.07 -8.55 -5.90
C ILE A 43 -0.36 -9.10 -7.15
N ASP A 44 0.26 -10.29 -7.06
CA ASP A 44 0.96 -10.93 -8.18
C ASP A 44 0.04 -11.19 -9.40
N ASN A 45 -1.27 -11.33 -9.17
CA ASN A 45 -2.25 -11.62 -10.22
C ASN A 45 -3.12 -10.40 -10.58
N LEU A 46 -2.88 -9.23 -9.99
CA LEU A 46 -3.63 -8.04 -10.33
C LEU A 46 -3.30 -7.59 -11.77
N PRO A 47 -4.28 -7.02 -12.49
CA PRO A 47 -4.03 -6.38 -13.78
C PRO A 47 -2.94 -5.29 -13.71
N LYS A 48 -2.18 -5.11 -14.79
CA LYS A 48 -0.99 -4.22 -14.81
C LYS A 48 -1.31 -2.73 -14.66
N ASP A 49 -2.56 -2.34 -14.84
CA ASP A 49 -3.08 -1.00 -14.63
C ASP A 49 -3.26 -0.65 -13.14
N TYR A 50 -3.16 -1.63 -12.23
CA TYR A 50 -3.13 -1.37 -10.80
C TYR A 50 -1.73 -0.96 -10.35
N VAL A 51 -1.65 0.19 -9.67
CA VAL A 51 -0.45 0.62 -8.94
C VAL A 51 -0.60 0.17 -7.49
N VAL A 52 0.23 -0.77 -7.06
CA VAL A 52 0.18 -1.34 -5.71
C VAL A 52 1.28 -0.73 -4.84
N ILE A 53 0.90 -0.21 -3.68
CA ILE A 53 1.82 0.20 -2.61
C ILE A 53 1.70 -0.82 -1.47
N TYR A 54 2.73 -1.62 -1.26
CA TYR A 54 2.77 -2.66 -0.22
C TYR A 54 3.76 -2.31 0.87
N ILE A 55 3.30 -2.28 2.12
CA ILE A 55 4.11 -1.93 3.29
C ILE A 55 3.99 -3.05 4.32
N ASN A 56 5.10 -3.72 4.60
CA ASN A 56 5.16 -4.76 5.62
C ASN A 56 5.51 -4.16 6.99
N LEU A 57 4.47 -3.85 7.78
CA LEU A 57 4.62 -3.30 9.12
C LEU A 57 5.14 -4.32 10.16
N ARG A 58 5.19 -5.64 9.84
CA ARG A 58 5.75 -6.65 10.75
C ARG A 58 7.28 -6.62 10.77
N GLU A 59 7.89 -6.32 9.63
CA GLU A 59 9.36 -6.28 9.48
C GLU A 59 9.94 -4.92 9.86
N ARG A 60 9.15 -3.86 9.75
CA ARG A 60 9.59 -2.51 10.10
C ARG A 60 8.95 -2.07 11.41
N THR A 61 9.75 -1.94 12.45
CA THR A 61 9.33 -1.34 13.72
C THR A 61 9.11 0.16 13.50
N MET A 62 7.86 0.58 13.36
CA MET A 62 7.50 2.00 13.27
C MET A 62 7.32 2.55 14.67
N SER A 63 8.27 3.35 15.13
CA SER A 63 8.21 4.00 16.44
C SER A 63 7.75 5.45 16.35
N SER A 64 7.77 6.03 15.14
CA SER A 64 7.44 7.43 14.91
C SER A 64 6.67 7.66 13.60
N TYR A 65 6.01 8.82 13.51
CA TYR A 65 5.38 9.31 12.27
C TYR A 65 6.38 9.43 11.10
N LYS A 66 7.64 9.76 11.41
CA LYS A 66 8.72 9.81 10.40
C LYS A 66 8.96 8.42 9.81
N ASP A 67 9.09 7.38 10.64
CA ASP A 67 9.34 6.00 10.20
C ASP A 67 8.21 5.52 9.26
N PHE A 68 6.97 5.88 9.58
CA PHE A 68 5.80 5.58 8.76
C PHE A 68 5.86 6.25 7.38
N LEU A 69 6.19 7.53 7.30
CA LEU A 69 6.32 8.24 6.02
C LEU A 69 7.47 7.69 5.20
N GLU A 70 8.61 7.39 5.82
CA GLU A 70 9.74 6.78 5.12
C GLU A 70 9.38 5.39 4.55
N ALA A 71 8.53 4.64 5.24
CA ALA A 71 8.05 3.35 4.76
C ALA A 71 7.00 3.45 3.65
N ILE A 72 6.12 4.45 3.67
CA ILE A 72 5.14 4.67 2.59
C ILE A 72 5.81 5.06 1.29
N PHE A 73 6.78 5.96 1.36
CA PHE A 73 7.35 6.57 0.16
C PHE A 73 8.66 5.92 -0.29
N ASP A 74 9.17 4.94 0.46
CA ASP A 74 10.49 4.29 0.29
C ASP A 74 11.62 5.32 0.02
N VAL A 75 11.49 6.50 0.63
CA VAL A 75 12.45 7.59 0.55
C VAL A 75 12.62 8.19 1.94
N ARG A 76 13.81 8.73 2.21
CA ARG A 76 14.06 9.48 3.45
C ARG A 76 13.11 10.67 3.54
N TYR A 77 12.57 10.94 4.72
CA TYR A 77 11.58 11.99 4.96
C TYR A 77 12.06 13.37 4.48
N GLU A 78 13.35 13.64 4.67
CA GLU A 78 14.03 14.86 4.18
C GLU A 78 13.95 15.00 2.66
N GLY A 79 14.02 13.90 1.91
CA GLY A 79 13.88 13.87 0.46
C GLY A 79 12.45 14.17 0.00
N ILE A 80 11.44 13.69 0.73
CA ILE A 80 10.03 14.01 0.47
C ILE A 80 9.78 15.49 0.67
N LEU A 81 10.19 16.02 1.83
CA LEU A 81 10.05 17.44 2.15
C LEU A 81 10.73 18.33 1.11
N THR A 82 11.92 17.94 0.65
CA THR A 82 12.64 18.66 -0.41
C THR A 82 11.87 18.64 -1.72
N LYS A 83 11.33 17.49 -2.13
CA LYS A 83 10.50 17.38 -3.35
C LYS A 83 9.23 18.23 -3.26
N ILE A 84 8.51 18.17 -2.14
CA ILE A 84 7.30 18.98 -1.90
C ILE A 84 7.65 20.47 -1.93
N LYS A 85 8.72 20.87 -1.24
CA LYS A 85 9.18 22.27 -1.21
C LYS A 85 9.50 22.78 -2.61
N ASN A 86 10.19 21.98 -3.43
CA ASN A 86 10.49 22.33 -4.82
C ASN A 86 9.23 22.40 -5.70
N LEU A 87 8.24 21.53 -5.45
CA LEU A 87 6.97 21.55 -6.18
C LEU A 87 6.15 22.82 -5.88
N VAL A 88 6.10 23.23 -4.60
CA VAL A 88 5.42 24.44 -4.16
C VAL A 88 6.12 25.70 -4.69
N ILE A 89 7.46 25.72 -4.73
CA ILE A 89 8.21 26.84 -5.30
C ILE A 89 7.92 26.99 -6.80
N ARG A 90 7.92 25.89 -7.56
CA ARG A 90 7.62 25.92 -9.00
C ARG A 90 6.22 26.43 -9.32
N GLN A 91 5.23 26.15 -8.48
CA GLN A 91 3.87 26.68 -8.65
C GLN A 91 3.78 28.18 -8.35
N LYS A 92 4.67 28.73 -7.52
CA LYS A 92 4.73 30.18 -7.29
C LYS A 92 5.38 30.92 -8.45
N GLU A 93 6.36 30.32 -9.13
CA GLU A 93 7.05 30.92 -10.28
C GLU A 93 6.22 30.87 -11.59
N THR A 94 5.10 30.13 -11.63
CA THR A 94 4.23 30.05 -12.82
C THR A 94 3.04 31.02 -12.79
N VAL A 95 2.94 31.86 -11.75
CA VAL A 95 1.85 32.83 -11.56
C VAL A 95 2.32 34.29 -11.74
N ASP A 96 3.61 34.50 -12.03
CA ASP A 96 4.20 35.80 -12.40
C ASP A 96 4.49 35.89 -13.91
#